data_AF-A0A9D9NEY3-F1
#
_entry.id   AF-A0A9D9NEY3-F1
#
_cell.length_a   1.000
_cell.length_b   1.000
_cell.length_c   1.000
_cell.angle_alpha   90.00
_cell.angle_beta   90.00
_cell.angle_gamma   90.00
#
_symmetry.space_group_name_H-M   'P 1'
#
loop_
_entity.id
_entity.type
_entity.pdbx_description
1 polymer ?
#
loop_
_entity_poly.entity_id
_entity_poly.type
_entity_poly.pdbx_seq_one_letter_code
_entity_poly.pdbx_strand_id
1 'polypeptide(L)'
;MDRYLLGYMDAEERSAFESEMSSDAGLKEEVSVRSMVISAVQERARLRERLLGIESGIRRRRINRIFAPFSSVAAAVCIICGFFIHDRNVQNCLMLADSCLSGELVPPSRGGIDLDPVVKAIEEENFDEAHALIKQLREEPVPEFDLSTETGRGYHMQYQFDMQTVDYLEAITYIKEGKPGRAKRALKRISSSDTSYYNEEAKGLLDKLQ
;
A
#
# COMPACT_ATOMS: atom_id res chain seq x y z
N MET A 1 -11.12 -26.18 26.91
CA MET A 1 -10.33 -24.93 26.78
C MET A 1 -11.05 -23.83 25.98
N ASP A 2 -11.31 -23.94 24.68
CA ASP A 2 -11.91 -22.83 23.92
C ASP A 2 -13.34 -22.46 24.38
N ARG A 3 -14.14 -23.46 24.81
CA ARG A 3 -15.44 -23.23 25.46
C ARG A 3 -15.33 -22.41 26.76
N TYR A 4 -14.23 -22.55 27.51
CA TYR A 4 -13.97 -21.76 28.72
C TYR A 4 -13.71 -20.29 28.36
N LEU A 5 -12.83 -20.06 27.40
CA LEU A 5 -12.43 -18.72 26.94
C LEU A 5 -13.57 -17.94 26.27
N LEU A 6 -14.48 -18.65 25.60
CA LEU A 6 -15.66 -18.06 24.96
C LEU A 6 -16.89 -17.98 25.90
N GLY A 7 -16.78 -18.43 27.15
CA GLY A 7 -17.86 -18.37 28.14
C GLY A 7 -19.03 -19.33 27.89
N TYR A 8 -18.79 -20.43 27.17
CA TYR A 8 -19.78 -21.46 26.81
C TYR A 8 -19.78 -22.68 27.75
N MET A 9 -19.10 -22.59 28.90
CA MET A 9 -19.16 -23.61 29.96
C MET A 9 -20.22 -23.24 30.99
N ASP A 10 -20.95 -24.24 31.47
CA ASP A 10 -21.82 -24.06 32.64
C ASP A 10 -21.00 -23.94 33.94
N ALA A 11 -21.66 -23.62 35.05
CA ALA A 11 -20.99 -23.35 36.32
C ALA A 11 -20.25 -24.57 36.89
N GLU A 12 -20.76 -25.78 36.65
CA GLU A 12 -20.17 -27.04 37.13
C GLU A 12 -18.95 -27.41 36.29
N GLU A 13 -19.08 -27.38 34.96
CA GLU A 13 -18.00 -27.56 33.99
C GLU A 13 -16.87 -26.55 34.22
N ARG A 14 -17.22 -25.29 34.47
CA ARG A 14 -16.27 -24.22 34.74
C ARG A 14 -15.49 -24.44 36.03
N SER A 15 -16.16 -24.83 37.11
CA SER A 15 -15.50 -25.09 38.40
C SER A 15 -14.56 -26.29 38.34
N ALA A 16 -14.92 -27.34 37.59
CA ALA A 16 -14.06 -28.49 37.37
C ALA A 16 -12.80 -28.10 36.57
N PHE A 17 -12.97 -27.31 35.51
CA PHE A 17 -11.88 -26.81 34.68
C PHE A 17 -10.93 -25.85 35.43
N GLU A 18 -11.47 -24.98 36.30
CA GLU A 18 -10.66 -24.08 37.13
C GLU A 18 -9.86 -24.84 38.20
N SER A 19 -10.41 -25.94 38.73
CA SER A 19 -9.69 -26.85 39.63
C SER A 19 -8.52 -27.54 38.91
N GLU A 20 -8.73 -28.03 37.68
CA GLU A 20 -7.69 -28.63 36.85
C GLU A 20 -6.59 -27.62 36.50
N MET A 21 -6.95 -26.39 36.13
CA MET A 21 -6.02 -25.29 35.86
C MET A 21 -5.22 -24.85 37.10
N SER A 22 -5.75 -25.06 38.32
CA SER A 22 -5.02 -24.78 39.55
C SER A 22 -3.93 -25.82 39.84
N SER A 23 -4.07 -27.03 39.30
CA SER A 23 -3.17 -28.15 39.51
C SER A 23 -2.14 -28.32 38.39
N ASP A 24 -2.45 -27.84 37.18
CA ASP A 24 -1.57 -27.91 36.00
C ASP A 24 -1.06 -26.52 35.59
N ALA A 25 0.23 -26.28 35.80
CA ALA A 25 0.90 -25.03 35.44
C ALA A 25 1.01 -24.81 33.93
N GLY A 26 1.16 -25.88 33.13
CA GLY A 26 1.25 -25.80 31.67
C GLY A 26 -0.10 -25.44 31.06
N LEU A 27 -1.18 -26.05 31.56
CA LEU A 27 -2.55 -25.71 31.15
C LEU A 27 -2.89 -24.25 31.47
N LYS A 28 -2.47 -23.76 32.64
CA LYS A 28 -2.67 -22.36 33.05
C LYS A 28 -1.94 -21.38 32.12
N GLU A 29 -0.71 -21.68 31.73
CA GLU A 29 0.05 -20.86 30.80
C GLU A 29 -0.60 -20.85 29.41
N GLU A 30 -1.03 -22.02 28.92
CA GLU A 30 -1.71 -22.13 27.63
C GLU A 30 -3.01 -21.32 27.60
N VAL A 31 -3.81 -21.38 28.67
CA VAL A 31 -5.05 -20.60 28.82
C VAL A 31 -4.76 -19.11 28.82
N SER A 32 -3.68 -18.68 29.50
CA SER A 32 -3.24 -17.29 29.50
C SER A 32 -2.86 -16.79 28.11
N VAL A 33 -2.05 -17.55 27.37
CA VAL A 33 -1.64 -17.20 26.01
C VAL A 33 -2.83 -17.12 25.07
N ARG A 34 -3.71 -18.14 25.08
CA ARG A 34 -4.91 -18.12 24.22
C ARG A 34 -5.89 -17.01 24.59
N SER A 35 -6.02 -16.69 25.88
CA SER A 35 -6.83 -15.55 26.34
C SER A 35 -6.29 -14.22 25.78
N MET A 36 -4.97 -14.02 25.80
CA MET A 36 -4.33 -12.83 25.21
C MET A 36 -4.52 -12.75 23.70
N VAL A 37 -4.46 -13.89 22.98
CA VAL A 37 -4.72 -13.93 21.54
C VAL A 37 -6.17 -13.57 21.25
N ILE A 38 -7.13 -14.14 21.98
CA ILE A 38 -8.56 -13.87 21.80
C ILE A 38 -8.87 -12.40 22.08
N SER A 39 -8.32 -11.83 23.16
CA SER A 39 -8.54 -10.42 23.49
C SER A 39 -7.94 -9.48 22.43
N ALA A 40 -6.74 -9.77 21.93
CA ALA A 40 -6.11 -9.00 20.86
C ALA A 40 -6.90 -9.07 19.55
N VAL A 41 -7.45 -10.24 19.21
CA VAL A 41 -8.31 -10.41 18.02
C VAL A 41 -9.62 -9.64 18.18
N GLN A 42 -10.25 -9.69 19.34
CA GLN A 42 -11.47 -8.95 19.64
C GLN A 42 -11.24 -7.43 19.61
N GLU A 43 -10.13 -6.96 20.15
CA GLU A 43 -9.75 -5.54 20.12
C GLU A 43 -9.53 -5.06 18.68
N ARG A 44 -8.82 -5.86 17.87
CA ARG A 44 -8.63 -5.58 16.43
C ARG A 44 -9.96 -5.53 15.68
N ALA A 45 -10.88 -6.45 15.94
CA ALA A 45 -12.22 -6.44 15.35
C ALA A 45 -13.00 -5.17 15.73
N ARG A 46 -12.96 -4.78 17.00
CA ARG A 46 -13.63 -3.57 17.50
C ARG A 46 -13.03 -2.28 16.92
N LEU A 47 -11.70 -2.22 16.79
CA LEU A 47 -11.01 -1.11 16.13
C LEU A 47 -11.40 -1.02 14.65
N ARG A 48 -11.49 -2.15 13.96
CA ARG A 48 -11.97 -2.22 12.58
C ARG A 48 -13.40 -1.70 12.44
N GLU A 49 -14.31 -2.09 13.32
CA GLU A 49 -15.69 -1.57 13.34
C GLU A 49 -15.73 -0.05 13.58
N ARG A 50 -14.90 0.46 14.50
CA ARG A 50 -14.79 1.91 14.74
C ARG A 50 -14.26 2.65 13.52
N LEU A 51 -13.23 2.11 12.85
CA LEU A 51 -12.67 2.70 11.63
C LEU A 51 -13.69 2.70 10.49
N LEU A 52 -14.42 1.60 10.28
CA LEU A 52 -15.51 1.53 9.29
C LEU A 52 -16.66 2.50 9.63
N GLY A 53 -16.96 2.69 10.91
CA GLY A 53 -17.94 3.68 11.38
C GLY A 53 -17.49 5.13 11.13
N ILE A 54 -16.20 5.42 11.37
CA ILE A 54 -15.60 6.73 11.09
C ILE A 54 -15.54 6.98 9.58
N GLU A 55 -15.10 6.00 8.79
CA GLU A 55 -15.01 6.06 7.33
C GLU A 55 -16.38 6.31 6.70
N SER A 56 -17.40 5.54 7.09
CA SER A 56 -18.77 5.73 6.61
C SER A 56 -19.35 7.08 7.03
N GLY A 57 -19.03 7.57 8.23
CA GLY A 57 -19.40 8.91 8.71
C GLY A 57 -18.74 10.03 7.89
N ILE A 58 -17.46 9.90 7.57
CA ILE A 58 -16.71 10.84 6.71
C ILE A 58 -17.29 10.82 5.29
N ARG A 59 -17.54 9.63 4.73
CA ARG A 59 -18.18 9.47 3.40
C ARG A 59 -19.54 10.15 3.34
N ARG A 60 -20.38 9.95 4.37
CA ARG A 60 -21.74 10.53 4.44
C ARG A 60 -21.72 12.04 4.62
N ARG A 61 -20.82 12.59 5.44
CA ARG A 61 -20.64 14.06 5.58
C ARG A 61 -20.10 14.69 4.30
N ARG A 62 -19.19 14.04 3.59
CA ARG A 62 -18.62 14.53 2.32
C ARG A 62 -19.70 14.60 1.23
N ILE A 63 -20.53 13.55 1.13
CA ILE A 63 -21.69 13.52 0.23
C ILE A 63 -22.67 14.65 0.59
N ASN A 64 -23.14 14.75 1.84
CA ASN A 64 -24.10 15.79 2.23
C ASN A 64 -23.59 17.22 2.00
N ARG A 65 -22.27 17.46 2.15
CA ARG A 65 -21.68 18.78 1.90
C ARG A 65 -21.61 19.12 0.41
N ILE A 66 -21.49 18.12 -0.45
CA ILE A 66 -21.56 18.32 -1.90
C ILE A 66 -23.01 18.62 -2.33
N PHE A 67 -24.03 17.97 -1.76
CA PHE A 67 -25.43 18.24 -2.16
C PHE A 67 -26.07 19.50 -1.53
N ALA A 68 -25.32 20.30 -0.76
CA ALA A 68 -25.88 21.34 0.09
C ALA A 68 -26.21 22.70 -0.59
N PRO A 69 -25.90 22.97 -1.87
CA PRO A 69 -26.91 23.65 -2.70
C PRO A 69 -26.70 23.40 -4.22
N PHE A 70 -27.30 22.36 -4.79
CA PHE A 70 -27.45 22.26 -6.25
C PHE A 70 -28.93 22.33 -6.62
N SER A 71 -29.35 23.52 -7.08
CA SER A 71 -30.71 23.82 -7.57
C SER A 71 -31.10 23.05 -8.84
N SER A 72 -30.21 22.21 -9.38
CA SER A 72 -30.41 21.51 -10.65
C SER A 72 -30.11 20.02 -10.53
N VAL A 73 -31.09 19.21 -10.93
CA VAL A 73 -31.01 17.74 -11.00
C VAL A 73 -29.84 17.28 -11.88
N ALA A 74 -29.55 18.00 -12.97
CA ALA A 74 -28.44 17.68 -13.86
C ALA A 74 -27.06 17.83 -13.17
N ALA A 75 -26.89 18.89 -12.37
CA ALA A 75 -25.63 19.11 -11.63
C ALA A 75 -25.43 18.03 -10.57
N ALA A 76 -26.49 17.65 -9.86
CA ALA A 76 -26.47 16.55 -8.89
C ALA A 76 -26.09 15.21 -9.56
N VAL A 77 -26.65 14.90 -10.73
CA VAL A 77 -26.32 13.68 -11.49
C VAL A 77 -24.88 13.69 -11.99
N CYS A 78 -24.37 14.81 -12.52
CA CYS A 78 -22.96 14.91 -12.96
C CYS A 78 -21.97 14.68 -11.82
N ILE A 79 -22.28 15.17 -10.62
CA ILE A 79 -21.45 14.97 -9.43
C ILE A 79 -21.48 13.51 -8.98
N ILE A 80 -22.64 12.87 -8.97
CA ILE A 80 -22.78 11.45 -8.62
C ILE A 80 -22.00 10.60 -9.62
N CYS A 81 -22.23 10.80 -10.92
CA CYS A 81 -21.51 10.09 -11.99
C CYS A 81 -20.00 10.35 -11.92
N GLY A 82 -19.58 11.60 -11.73
CA GLY A 82 -18.17 11.97 -11.57
C GLY A 82 -17.54 11.31 -10.34
N PHE A 83 -18.26 11.23 -9.22
CA PHE A 83 -17.81 10.55 -8.02
C PHE A 83 -17.69 9.04 -8.23
N PHE A 84 -18.68 8.38 -8.84
CA PHE A 84 -18.62 6.94 -9.13
C PHE A 84 -17.52 6.58 -10.14
N ILE A 85 -17.31 7.40 -11.17
CA ILE A 85 -16.21 7.22 -12.13
C ILE A 85 -14.86 7.39 -11.42
N HIS A 86 -14.74 8.39 -10.54
CA HIS A 86 -13.53 8.61 -9.76
C HIS A 86 -13.26 7.45 -8.79
N ASP A 87 -14.26 6.98 -8.05
CA ASP A 87 -14.15 5.88 -7.08
C ASP A 87 -13.76 4.56 -7.76
N ARG A 88 -14.37 4.25 -8.92
CA ARG A 88 -13.98 3.08 -9.73
C ARG A 88 -12.54 3.19 -10.27
N ASN A 89 -12.16 4.37 -10.77
CA ASN A 89 -10.81 4.58 -11.28
C ASN A 89 -9.75 4.43 -10.18
N VAL A 90 -10.01 4.94 -8.98
CA VAL A 90 -9.11 4.80 -7.82
C VAL A 90 -8.97 3.34 -7.40
N GLN A 91 -10.09 2.60 -7.29
CA GLN A 91 -10.08 1.17 -6.95
C GLN A 91 -9.31 0.31 -7.99
N ASN A 92 -9.49 0.59 -9.29
CA ASN A 92 -8.73 -0.10 -10.33
C ASN A 92 -7.22 0.23 -10.25
N CYS A 93 -6.86 1.47 -9.93
CA CYS A 93 -5.46 1.85 -9.76
C CYS A 93 -4.82 1.11 -8.57
N LEU A 94 -5.51 1.02 -7.43
CA LEU A 94 -5.01 0.32 -6.23
C LEU A 94 -4.70 -1.16 -6.51
N MET A 95 -5.62 -1.89 -7.17
CA MET A 95 -5.37 -3.30 -7.52
C MET A 95 -4.22 -3.48 -8.51
N LEU A 96 -4.03 -2.55 -9.45
CA LEU A 96 -2.93 -2.61 -10.41
C LEU A 96 -1.57 -2.41 -9.74
N ALA A 97 -1.46 -1.43 -8.86
CA ALA A 97 -0.19 -1.10 -8.22
C ALA A 97 0.31 -2.19 -7.25
N ASP A 98 -0.58 -2.90 -6.57
CA ASP A 98 -0.19 -3.99 -5.66
C ASP A 98 0.55 -5.11 -6.40
N SER A 99 0.18 -5.37 -7.65
CA SER A 99 0.89 -6.34 -8.50
C SER A 99 2.27 -5.85 -8.98
N CYS A 100 2.59 -4.56 -8.84
CA CYS A 100 3.79 -3.94 -9.39
C CYS A 100 4.97 -3.82 -8.41
N LEU A 101 4.71 -3.98 -7.10
CA LEU A 101 5.72 -3.84 -6.04
C LEU A 101 6.31 -5.18 -5.60
N SER A 102 5.93 -6.29 -6.24
CA SER A 102 6.54 -7.60 -5.95
C SER A 102 8.03 -7.56 -6.31
N GLY A 103 8.88 -8.15 -5.46
CA GLY A 103 10.35 -8.13 -5.60
C GLY A 103 10.92 -8.79 -6.87
N GLU A 104 10.06 -9.36 -7.71
CA GLU A 104 10.41 -9.84 -9.06
C GLU A 104 10.40 -8.70 -10.10
N LEU A 105 9.57 -7.66 -9.91
CA LEU A 105 9.49 -6.48 -10.78
C LEU A 105 10.42 -5.34 -10.35
N VAL A 106 10.60 -5.13 -9.05
CA VAL A 106 11.58 -4.19 -8.52
C VAL A 106 12.73 -5.01 -7.95
N PRO A 107 13.74 -5.36 -8.76
CA PRO A 107 14.87 -6.12 -8.25
C PRO A 107 15.60 -5.28 -7.18
N PRO A 108 16.13 -5.92 -6.14
CA PRO A 108 16.90 -5.22 -5.12
C PRO A 108 18.06 -4.48 -5.80
N SER A 109 18.24 -3.21 -5.44
CA SER A 109 19.36 -2.42 -5.93
C SER A 109 20.65 -3.15 -5.59
N ARG A 110 21.45 -3.43 -6.63
CA ARG A 110 22.81 -3.98 -6.48
C ARG A 110 23.86 -2.87 -6.53
N GLY A 111 23.41 -1.61 -6.65
CA GLY A 111 24.23 -0.41 -6.74
C GLY A 111 24.44 0.27 -5.40
N GLY A 112 24.91 1.52 -5.46
CA GLY A 112 25.10 2.38 -4.28
C GLY A 112 23.84 3.14 -3.85
N ILE A 113 22.78 3.13 -4.65
CA ILE A 113 21.52 3.79 -4.32
C ILE A 113 20.62 2.80 -3.59
N ASP A 114 20.26 3.12 -2.36
CA ASP A 114 19.29 2.36 -1.57
C ASP A 114 17.86 2.81 -1.92
N LEU A 115 17.09 1.89 -2.52
CA LEU A 115 15.70 2.14 -2.93
C LEU A 115 14.69 1.56 -1.94
N ASP A 116 15.13 0.79 -0.95
CA ASP A 116 14.26 0.15 0.03
C ASP A 116 13.41 1.17 0.81
N PRO A 117 13.93 2.37 1.20
CA PRO A 117 13.11 3.39 1.85
C PRO A 117 11.95 3.88 0.98
N VAL A 118 12.17 4.01 -0.34
CA VAL A 118 11.13 4.44 -1.29
C VAL A 118 10.07 3.37 -1.42
N VAL A 119 10.49 2.11 -1.64
CA VAL A 119 9.56 0.97 -1.75
C VAL A 119 8.72 0.84 -0.48
N LYS A 120 9.37 0.89 0.68
CA LYS A 120 8.70 0.83 1.99
C LYS A 120 7.68 1.97 2.16
N ALA A 121 8.04 3.21 1.82
CA ALA A 121 7.10 4.33 1.91
C ALA A 121 5.87 4.14 0.99
N ILE A 122 6.05 3.54 -0.19
CA ILE A 122 4.94 3.21 -1.10
C ILE A 122 4.08 2.06 -0.56
N GLU A 123 4.69 1.04 0.04
CA GLU A 123 4.00 -0.08 0.68
C GLU A 123 3.17 0.38 1.89
N GLU A 124 3.72 1.26 2.72
CA GLU A 124 3.06 1.87 3.89
C GLU A 124 2.05 2.97 3.51
N GLU A 125 1.84 3.22 2.22
CA GLU A 125 0.97 4.28 1.67
C GLU A 125 1.34 5.69 2.14
N ASN A 126 2.58 5.90 2.59
CA ASN A 126 3.11 7.21 2.94
C ASN A 126 3.63 7.94 1.69
N PHE A 127 2.71 8.37 0.84
CA PHE A 127 3.06 8.93 -0.47
C PHE A 127 3.83 10.25 -0.39
N ASP A 128 3.60 11.06 0.64
CA ASP A 128 4.34 12.31 0.85
C ASP A 128 5.84 12.01 1.11
N GLU A 129 6.13 10.98 1.91
CA GLU A 129 7.49 10.51 2.14
C GLU A 129 8.10 9.89 0.88
N ALA A 130 7.34 9.06 0.15
CA ALA A 130 7.80 8.48 -1.11
C ALA A 130 8.22 9.56 -2.13
N HIS A 131 7.41 10.61 -2.31
CA HIS A 131 7.76 11.73 -3.19
C HIS A 131 8.97 12.52 -2.68
N ALA A 132 9.11 12.70 -1.37
CA ALA A 132 10.25 13.40 -0.78
C ALA A 132 11.56 12.63 -1.03
N LEU A 133 11.55 11.31 -0.81
CA LEU A 133 12.71 10.43 -1.05
C LEU A 133 13.06 10.38 -2.54
N ILE A 134 12.08 10.21 -3.43
CA ILE A 134 12.30 10.25 -4.89
C ILE A 134 12.90 11.59 -5.32
N LYS A 135 12.40 12.70 -4.76
CA LYS A 135 12.93 14.03 -5.05
C LYS A 135 14.38 14.16 -4.57
N GLN A 136 14.69 13.71 -3.36
CA GLN A 136 16.04 13.72 -2.82
C GLN A 136 17.00 12.95 -3.74
N LEU A 137 16.65 11.73 -4.13
CA LEU A 137 17.47 10.90 -5.03
C LEU A 137 17.76 11.59 -6.38
N ARG A 138 16.82 12.39 -6.90
CA ARG A 138 17.00 13.14 -8.15
C ARG A 138 17.83 14.42 -7.99
N GLU A 139 17.87 14.97 -6.79
CA GLU A 139 18.65 16.17 -6.47
C GLU A 139 20.10 15.82 -6.07
N GLU A 140 20.37 14.55 -5.75
CA GLU A 140 21.72 14.07 -5.49
C GLU A 140 22.62 14.23 -6.73
N PRO A 141 23.88 14.69 -6.53
CA PRO A 141 24.80 14.86 -7.64
C PRO A 141 25.14 13.50 -8.25
N VAL A 142 25.13 13.44 -9.58
CA VAL A 142 25.52 12.24 -10.32
C VAL A 142 26.96 11.85 -9.92
N PRO A 143 27.19 10.61 -9.46
CA PRO A 143 28.53 10.16 -9.12
C PRO A 143 29.46 10.23 -10.34
N GLU A 144 30.75 10.50 -10.10
CA GLU A 144 31.74 10.47 -11.17
C GLU A 144 32.16 9.01 -11.44
N PHE A 145 32.09 8.59 -12.70
CA PHE A 145 32.42 7.21 -13.11
C PHE A 145 33.60 7.21 -14.07
N ASP A 146 34.61 6.39 -13.78
CA ASP A 146 35.71 6.15 -14.72
C ASP A 146 35.30 5.17 -15.82
N LEU A 147 34.69 5.72 -16.89
CA LEU A 147 34.21 4.93 -18.03
C LEU A 147 35.32 4.27 -18.86
N SER A 148 36.59 4.59 -18.60
CA SER A 148 37.71 3.92 -19.26
C SER A 148 37.88 2.48 -18.77
N THR A 149 37.50 2.22 -17.52
CA THR A 149 37.55 0.89 -16.89
C THR A 149 36.26 0.11 -17.06
N GLU A 150 36.37 -1.22 -17.07
CA GLU A 150 35.18 -2.10 -17.12
C GLU A 150 34.32 -1.94 -15.86
N THR A 151 34.95 -1.84 -14.69
CA THR A 151 34.30 -1.62 -13.41
C THR A 151 33.54 -0.29 -13.37
N GLY A 152 34.14 0.81 -13.84
CA GLY A 152 33.46 2.10 -13.91
C GLY A 152 32.30 2.13 -14.89
N ARG A 153 32.41 1.45 -16.05
CA ARG A 153 31.24 1.23 -16.94
C ARG A 153 30.15 0.40 -16.27
N GLY A 154 30.51 -0.63 -15.52
CA GLY A 154 29.58 -1.44 -14.73
C GLY A 154 28.80 -0.60 -13.73
N TYR A 155 29.49 0.23 -12.94
CA TYR A 155 28.85 1.13 -11.98
C TYR A 155 27.97 2.17 -12.65
N HIS A 156 28.40 2.72 -13.78
CA HIS A 156 27.58 3.67 -14.55
C HIS A 156 26.28 3.03 -15.06
N MET A 157 26.35 1.80 -15.58
CA MET A 157 25.16 1.06 -16.02
C MET A 157 24.22 0.75 -14.85
N GLN A 158 24.76 0.35 -13.70
CA GLN A 158 23.93 0.11 -12.50
C GLN A 158 23.25 1.39 -12.03
N TYR A 159 23.97 2.52 -11.98
CA TYR A 159 23.37 3.81 -11.64
C TYR A 159 22.23 4.21 -12.59
N GLN A 160 22.42 4.00 -13.91
CA GLN A 160 21.35 4.25 -14.87
C GLN A 160 20.13 3.37 -14.62
N PHE A 161 20.34 2.09 -14.31
CA PHE A 161 19.27 1.15 -13.97
C PHE A 161 18.51 1.58 -12.70
N ASP A 162 19.24 1.98 -11.66
CA ASP A 162 18.65 2.44 -10.40
C ASP A 162 17.79 3.69 -10.64
N MET A 163 18.25 4.64 -11.47
CA MET A 163 17.47 5.83 -11.84
C MET A 163 16.22 5.51 -12.69
N GLN A 164 16.29 4.53 -13.58
CA GLN A 164 15.11 4.02 -14.28
C GLN A 164 14.11 3.39 -13.30
N THR A 165 14.60 2.72 -12.26
CA THR A 165 13.78 2.17 -11.19
C THR A 165 13.11 3.27 -10.38
N VAL A 166 13.81 4.36 -10.07
CA VAL A 166 13.22 5.55 -9.43
C VAL A 166 12.08 6.13 -10.27
N ASP A 167 12.25 6.24 -11.59
CA ASP A 167 11.20 6.71 -12.50
C ASP A 167 9.96 5.79 -12.49
N TYR A 168 10.20 4.48 -12.46
CA TYR A 168 9.13 3.49 -12.36
C TYR A 168 8.39 3.58 -11.02
N LEU A 169 9.12 3.66 -9.90
CA LEU A 169 8.54 3.83 -8.56
C LEU A 169 7.73 5.13 -8.44
N GLU A 170 8.15 6.23 -9.07
CA GLU A 170 7.36 7.46 -9.15
C GLU A 170 6.02 7.21 -9.87
N ALA A 171 6.04 6.47 -10.98
CA ALA A 171 4.83 6.11 -11.70
C ALA A 171 3.89 5.26 -10.83
N ILE A 172 4.42 4.23 -10.16
CA ILE A 172 3.65 3.37 -9.25
C ILE A 172 3.07 4.17 -8.08
N THR A 173 3.83 5.11 -7.52
CA THR A 173 3.36 6.02 -6.46
C THR A 173 2.11 6.78 -6.93
N TYR A 174 2.13 7.37 -8.13
CA TYR A 174 0.95 8.06 -8.67
C TYR A 174 -0.25 7.13 -8.94
N ILE A 175 0.00 5.85 -9.24
CA ILE A 175 -1.06 4.85 -9.38
C ILE A 175 -1.69 4.58 -8.01
N LYS A 176 -0.91 4.27 -6.96
CA LYS A 176 -1.44 4.01 -5.60
C LYS A 176 -2.18 5.22 -5.02
N GLU A 177 -1.72 6.43 -5.31
CA GLU A 177 -2.40 7.66 -4.92
C GLU A 177 -3.75 7.90 -5.62
N GLY A 178 -4.09 7.12 -6.64
CA GLY A 178 -5.29 7.33 -7.46
C GLY A 178 -5.19 8.58 -8.35
N LYS A 179 -3.98 8.95 -8.80
CA LYS A 179 -3.71 10.10 -9.69
C LYS A 179 -3.39 9.62 -11.13
N PRO A 180 -4.36 9.08 -11.88
CA PRO A 180 -4.11 8.41 -13.17
C PRO A 180 -3.52 9.35 -14.23
N GLY A 181 -3.84 10.65 -14.20
CA GLY A 181 -3.27 11.62 -15.14
C GLY A 181 -1.77 11.91 -14.90
N ARG A 182 -1.27 11.74 -13.67
CA ARG A 182 0.17 11.83 -13.37
C ARG A 182 0.86 10.51 -13.67
N ALA A 183 0.25 9.39 -13.26
CA ALA A 183 0.73 8.05 -13.60
C ALA A 183 0.90 7.86 -15.11
N LYS A 184 -0.13 8.15 -15.91
CA LYS A 184 -0.06 8.05 -17.39
C LYS A 184 1.06 8.91 -17.98
N ARG A 185 1.32 10.09 -17.42
CA ARG A 185 2.43 10.94 -17.89
C ARG A 185 3.78 10.33 -17.55
N ALA A 186 3.96 9.83 -16.34
CA ALA A 186 5.19 9.17 -15.92
C ALA A 186 5.44 7.90 -16.76
N LEU A 187 4.46 7.01 -16.88
CA LEU A 187 4.56 5.79 -17.67
C LEU A 187 4.83 6.06 -19.15
N LYS A 188 4.24 7.09 -19.75
CA LYS A 188 4.54 7.47 -21.15
C LYS A 188 5.99 7.87 -21.35
N ARG A 189 6.62 8.53 -20.36
CA ARG A 189 8.05 8.86 -20.45
C ARG A 189 8.90 7.59 -20.44
N ILE A 190 8.58 6.65 -19.56
CA ILE A 190 9.26 5.35 -19.44
C ILE A 190 9.10 4.54 -20.73
N SER A 191 7.88 4.41 -21.24
CA SER A 191 7.58 3.61 -22.44
C SER A 191 8.10 4.20 -23.75
N SER A 192 8.41 5.50 -23.77
CA SER A 192 8.98 6.18 -24.95
C SER A 192 10.49 5.98 -25.08
N SER A 193 11.14 5.44 -24.05
CA SER A 193 12.56 5.11 -24.08
C SER A 193 12.76 3.64 -24.41
N ASP A 194 13.23 3.33 -25.63
CA ASP A 194 13.55 1.95 -26.05
C ASP A 194 14.67 1.30 -25.22
N THR A 195 15.36 2.09 -24.40
CA THR A 195 16.46 1.65 -23.52
C THR A 195 16.05 1.47 -22.06
N SER A 196 14.81 1.79 -21.71
CA SER A 196 14.30 1.63 -20.35
C SER A 196 13.98 0.17 -20.08
N TYR A 197 14.50 -0.37 -18.97
CA TYR A 197 14.17 -1.72 -18.51
C TYR A 197 12.66 -1.93 -18.37
N TYR A 198 11.96 -0.93 -17.82
CA TYR A 198 10.52 -0.97 -17.55
C TYR A 198 9.62 -0.57 -18.74
N ASN A 199 10.13 -0.58 -19.98
CA ASN A 199 9.36 -0.09 -21.13
C ASN A 199 8.08 -0.92 -21.36
N GLU A 200 8.19 -2.23 -21.43
CA GLU A 200 7.06 -3.13 -21.71
C GLU A 200 6.05 -3.15 -20.56
N GLU A 201 6.51 -3.13 -19.32
CA GLU A 201 5.68 -3.00 -18.12
C GLU A 201 4.92 -1.68 -18.14
N ALA A 202 5.59 -0.57 -18.49
CA ALA A 202 4.96 0.73 -18.58
C ALA A 202 3.89 0.78 -19.68
N LYS A 203 4.10 0.13 -20.83
CA LYS A 203 3.07 -0.04 -21.88
C LYS A 203 1.88 -0.84 -21.35
N GLY A 204 2.14 -1.98 -20.73
CA GLY A 204 1.09 -2.83 -20.15
C GLY A 204 0.27 -2.10 -19.08
N LEU A 205 0.90 -1.27 -18.24
CA LEU A 205 0.20 -0.44 -17.26
C LEU A 205 -0.59 0.70 -17.92
N LEU A 206 -0.06 1.32 -18.97
CA LEU A 206 -0.79 2.35 -19.71
C LEU A 206 -2.08 1.81 -20.31
N ASP A 207 -2.06 0.61 -20.87
CA ASP A 207 -3.23 -0.04 -21.46
C ASP A 207 -4.29 -0.39 -20.40
N LYS A 208 -3.85 -0.85 -19.22
CA LYS A 208 -4.76 -1.14 -18.10
C LYS A 208 -5.36 0.11 -17.46
N LEU A 209 -4.71 1.27 -17.62
CA LEU A 209 -5.19 2.55 -17.11
C LEU A 209 -6.11 3.30 -18.11
N GLN A 210 -6.34 2.79 -19.32
CA GLN A 210 -7.20 3.42 -20.34
C GLN A 210 -8.65 3.56 -19.86
#